data_AF-A0ABC8ZAA9-F1
#
_entry.id   AF-A0ABC8ZAA9-F1
#
_cell.length_a   1.000
_cell.length_b   1.000
_cell.length_c   1.000
_cell.angle_alpha   90.00
_cell.angle_beta   90.00
_cell.angle_gamma   90.00
#
_symmetry.space_group_name_H-M   'P 1'
#
loop_
_entity.id
_entity.type
_entity.pdbx_description
1 polymer ?
#
loop_
_entity_poly.entity_id
_entity_poly.type
_entity_poly.pdbx_seq_one_letter_code
_entity_poly.pdbx_strand_id
1 'polypeptide(L)'
;MASLLFVPRPTAGTRPASRPTAGLRRGRITCGPRDNRGPLQRGRSLSTEAILAIQSLKRLTAADRSPAAASAAAASALGRLLKADLVAAMAELQRQGHWSLALAALHVARGEPWYRPDPALYATFVSSSPANDDDAGAAVDALVDAFLEEKARGGGFVDGEEDVYKLTRLLRALVARGRGRAAWRVYEAAVRKGGIDVDEYVYRVMARGMSRLGLDEEAAVVEADLAEWEATVSPPARDVLDEMRARDKSKAKAPAS
;
A
#
# COMPACT_ATOMS: atom_id res chain seq x y z
N MET A 1 90.46 -30.66 -64.35
CA MET A 1 89.49 -31.34 -63.48
C MET A 1 88.81 -30.29 -62.61
N ALA A 2 87.48 -30.18 -62.75
CA ALA A 2 86.49 -29.48 -61.92
C ALA A 2 86.64 -27.94 -61.75
N SER A 3 85.87 -27.10 -62.45
CA SER A 3 84.40 -26.86 -62.45
C SER A 3 83.89 -25.97 -61.32
N LEU A 4 83.78 -24.70 -61.73
CA LEU A 4 82.92 -23.58 -61.33
C LEU A 4 81.86 -23.79 -60.23
N LEU A 5 81.95 -22.89 -59.25
CA LEU A 5 80.95 -22.59 -58.23
C LEU A 5 79.78 -21.81 -58.85
N PHE A 6 78.55 -22.29 -58.64
CA PHE A 6 77.33 -21.48 -58.75
C PHE A 6 76.54 -21.63 -57.46
N VAL A 7 76.32 -20.51 -56.76
CA VAL A 7 75.52 -20.44 -55.53
C VAL A 7 74.06 -20.23 -55.89
N PRO A 8 73.11 -21.08 -55.47
CA PRO A 8 71.71 -20.75 -55.46
C PRO A 8 71.30 -20.07 -54.14
N ARG A 9 70.45 -19.04 -54.24
CA ARG A 9 69.79 -18.36 -53.13
C ARG A 9 68.61 -19.22 -52.64
N PRO A 10 68.50 -19.57 -51.35
CA PRO A 10 67.34 -20.32 -50.87
C PRO A 10 66.15 -19.41 -50.53
N THR A 11 64.99 -19.96 -50.84
CA THR A 11 63.62 -19.45 -50.77
C THR A 11 63.10 -19.24 -49.36
N ALA A 12 62.13 -18.32 -49.24
CA ALA A 12 61.41 -18.01 -48.01
C ALA A 12 60.63 -19.21 -47.45
N GLY A 13 60.96 -19.60 -46.23
CA GLY A 13 60.21 -20.57 -45.42
C GLY A 13 59.33 -19.85 -44.39
N THR A 14 58.04 -20.18 -44.40
CA THR A 14 56.97 -19.74 -43.50
C THR A 14 57.28 -19.98 -42.02
N ARG A 15 57.16 -18.92 -41.21
CA ARG A 15 57.13 -18.99 -39.74
C ARG A 15 55.68 -19.20 -39.26
N PRO A 16 55.44 -20.05 -38.25
CA PRO A 16 54.08 -20.27 -37.73
C PRO A 16 53.57 -19.02 -37.01
N ALA A 17 52.30 -18.69 -37.25
CA ALA A 17 51.58 -17.60 -36.61
C ALA A 17 51.52 -17.81 -35.09
N SER A 18 52.06 -16.87 -34.33
CA SER A 18 51.84 -16.79 -32.89
C SER A 18 50.37 -16.49 -32.64
N ARG A 19 49.65 -17.44 -32.03
CA ARG A 19 48.31 -17.20 -31.45
C ARG A 19 48.37 -15.98 -30.53
N PRO A 20 47.49 -14.97 -30.68
CA PRO A 20 47.38 -13.95 -29.66
C PRO A 20 46.77 -14.61 -28.42
N THR A 21 47.56 -14.69 -27.35
CA THR A 21 47.02 -14.90 -26.01
C THR A 21 46.00 -13.79 -25.77
N ALA A 22 44.74 -14.17 -25.60
CA ALA A 22 43.67 -13.25 -25.22
C ALA A 22 43.98 -12.74 -23.81
N GLY A 23 44.80 -11.70 -23.72
CA GLY A 23 45.04 -10.95 -22.51
C GLY A 23 43.71 -10.37 -22.06
N LEU A 24 43.26 -10.80 -20.88
CA LEU A 24 42.15 -10.19 -20.15
C LEU A 24 42.37 -8.67 -20.15
N ARG A 25 41.57 -7.94 -20.92
CA ARG A 25 41.51 -6.48 -20.80
C ARG A 25 40.98 -6.20 -19.41
N ARG A 26 41.88 -5.96 -18.44
CA ARG A 26 41.52 -5.27 -17.20
C ARG A 26 41.01 -3.91 -17.63
N GLY A 27 39.68 -3.79 -17.76
CA GLY A 27 39.03 -2.49 -17.83
C GLY A 27 39.49 -1.70 -16.62
N ARG A 28 40.19 -0.59 -16.86
CA ARG A 28 40.54 0.35 -15.80
C ARG A 28 39.24 0.94 -15.28
N ILE A 29 38.76 0.46 -14.15
CA ILE A 29 37.62 1.07 -13.45
C ILE A 29 38.11 2.38 -12.88
N THR A 30 37.75 3.49 -13.53
CA THR A 30 38.00 4.84 -13.02
C THR A 30 36.88 5.19 -12.03
N CYS A 31 37.18 5.11 -10.74
CA CYS A 31 36.35 5.73 -9.71
C CYS A 31 36.65 7.23 -9.68
N GLY A 32 35.82 8.05 -10.34
CA GLY A 32 35.88 9.50 -10.17
C GLY A 32 35.47 9.92 -8.75
N PRO A 33 35.92 11.09 -8.25
CA PRO A 33 35.51 11.62 -6.94
C PRO A 33 33.98 11.64 -6.84
N ARG A 34 33.42 11.02 -5.78
CA ARG A 34 31.96 10.88 -5.59
C ARG A 34 31.31 12.17 -5.06
N ASP A 35 32.01 13.29 -5.14
CA ASP A 35 31.84 14.42 -4.24
C ASP A 35 30.91 15.51 -4.81
N ASN A 36 30.32 15.26 -5.98
CA ASN A 36 29.27 16.11 -6.57
C ASN A 36 27.85 15.52 -6.40
N ARG A 37 27.68 14.54 -5.52
CA ARG A 37 26.33 14.24 -5.01
C ARG A 37 26.00 15.35 -4.03
N GLY A 38 25.21 16.34 -4.49
CA GLY A 38 24.45 17.20 -3.58
C GLY A 38 23.76 16.34 -2.52
N PRO A 39 23.42 16.90 -1.33
CA PRO A 39 22.97 16.10 -0.20
C PRO A 39 21.89 15.11 -0.66
N LEU A 40 22.20 13.81 -0.52
CA LEU A 40 21.33 12.67 -0.88
C LEU A 40 19.96 12.69 -0.19
N GLN A 41 19.74 13.71 0.66
CA GLN A 41 18.63 13.95 1.56
C GLN A 41 17.45 14.69 0.90
N ARG A 42 17.65 15.46 -0.18
CA ARG A 42 16.53 16.12 -0.87
C ARG A 42 15.86 15.13 -1.85
N GLY A 43 14.92 14.34 -1.32
CA GLY A 43 14.02 13.50 -2.14
C GLY A 43 14.05 12.00 -1.86
N ARG A 44 14.82 11.51 -0.88
CA ARG A 44 14.69 10.13 -0.41
C ARG A 44 13.61 10.06 0.66
N SER A 45 12.57 9.28 0.42
CA SER A 45 11.55 8.93 1.42
C SER A 45 12.07 8.01 2.53
N LEU A 46 13.30 7.48 2.41
CA LEU A 46 13.90 6.51 3.32
C LEU A 46 15.19 7.04 3.94
N SER A 47 15.29 6.99 5.26
CA SER A 47 16.53 7.23 6.00
C SER A 47 17.55 6.11 5.78
N THR A 48 18.81 6.38 6.10
CA THR A 48 19.86 5.35 6.07
C THR A 48 19.55 4.19 7.01
N GLU A 49 18.95 4.47 8.17
CA GLU A 49 18.58 3.44 9.16
C GLU A 49 17.49 2.51 8.61
N ALA A 50 16.43 3.08 8.03
CA ALA A 50 15.38 2.30 7.37
C ALA A 50 15.95 1.42 6.25
N ILE A 51 16.86 1.97 5.42
CA ILE A 51 17.50 1.22 4.33
C ILE A 51 18.29 0.02 4.88
N LEU A 52 19.12 0.23 5.90
CA LEU A 52 19.93 -0.83 6.49
C LEU A 52 19.07 -1.89 7.19
N ALA A 53 18.00 -1.48 7.87
CA ALA A 53 17.06 -2.37 8.54
C ALA A 53 16.33 -3.28 7.54
N ILE A 54 15.83 -2.73 6.43
CA ILE A 54 15.20 -3.50 5.34
C ILE A 54 16.19 -4.51 4.75
N GLN A 55 17.42 -4.08 4.48
CA GLN A 55 18.46 -4.96 3.94
C GLN A 55 18.82 -6.09 4.92
N SER A 56 18.88 -5.77 6.22
CA SER A 56 19.10 -6.76 7.27
C SER A 56 17.98 -7.79 7.32
N LEU A 57 16.73 -7.33 7.34
CA LEU A 57 15.54 -8.19 7.33
C LEU A 57 15.53 -9.15 6.13
N LYS A 58 15.77 -8.63 4.93
CA LYS A 58 15.83 -9.45 3.70
C LYS A 58 16.95 -10.49 3.73
N ARG A 59 18.09 -10.16 4.35
CA ARG A 59 19.22 -11.09 4.50
C ARG A 59 18.92 -12.19 5.52
N LEU A 60 18.32 -11.84 6.66
CA LEU A 60 17.95 -12.80 7.71
C LEU A 60 16.91 -13.81 7.21
N THR A 61 15.98 -13.37 6.36
CA THR A 61 14.92 -14.21 5.79
C THR A 61 15.28 -14.85 4.44
N ALA A 62 16.54 -14.70 3.99
CA ALA A 62 16.97 -15.25 2.71
C ALA A 62 17.06 -16.78 2.72
N ALA A 63 17.49 -17.36 3.85
CA ALA A 63 17.67 -18.80 4.03
C ALA A 63 16.41 -19.49 4.54
N ASP A 64 15.63 -18.82 5.40
CA ASP A 64 14.37 -19.32 5.95
C ASP A 64 13.26 -18.28 5.74
N ARG A 65 12.24 -18.68 4.98
CA ARG A 65 11.07 -17.84 4.66
C ARG A 65 9.82 -18.23 5.45
N SER A 66 9.95 -19.10 6.45
CA SER A 66 8.82 -19.47 7.30
C SER A 66 8.25 -18.24 8.03
N PRO A 67 6.93 -18.20 8.30
CA PRO A 67 6.31 -17.07 9.00
C PRO A 67 6.95 -16.78 10.37
N ALA A 68 7.34 -17.83 11.10
CA ALA A 68 8.00 -17.71 12.40
C ALA A 68 9.38 -17.03 12.28
N ALA A 69 10.21 -17.46 11.32
CA ALA A 69 11.52 -16.85 11.07
C ALA A 69 11.37 -15.40 10.59
N ALA A 70 10.38 -15.12 9.72
CA ALA A 70 10.10 -13.77 9.26
C ALA A 70 9.70 -12.82 10.40
N SER A 71 8.85 -13.28 11.32
CA SER A 71 8.45 -12.50 12.49
C SER A 71 9.63 -12.21 13.43
N ALA A 72 10.44 -13.24 13.73
CA ALA A 72 11.63 -13.07 14.57
C ALA A 72 12.67 -12.12 13.94
N ALA A 73 12.91 -12.27 12.63
CA ALA A 73 13.79 -11.39 11.88
C ALA A 73 13.27 -9.94 11.83
N ALA A 74 11.95 -9.75 11.66
CA ALA A 74 11.32 -8.43 11.68
C ALA A 74 11.48 -7.77 13.04
N ALA A 75 11.18 -8.47 14.14
CA ALA A 75 11.36 -7.94 15.48
C ALA A 75 12.83 -7.55 15.75
N SER A 76 13.79 -8.36 15.30
CA SER A 76 15.21 -8.09 15.45
C SER A 76 15.69 -6.89 14.61
N ALA A 77 15.26 -6.81 13.35
CA ALA A 77 15.74 -5.79 12.41
C ALA A 77 15.02 -4.44 12.53
N LEU A 78 13.75 -4.45 12.94
CA LEU A 78 12.86 -3.28 12.87
C LEU A 78 12.45 -2.73 14.25
N GLY A 79 12.54 -3.53 15.32
CA GLY A 79 11.99 -3.19 16.65
C GLY A 79 12.68 -2.06 17.40
N ARG A 80 13.67 -1.38 16.79
CA ARG A 80 14.32 -0.18 17.34
C ARG A 80 14.18 1.04 16.44
N LEU A 81 13.47 0.90 15.31
CA LEU A 81 13.26 2.00 14.39
C LEU A 81 12.28 3.01 14.99
N LEU A 82 12.54 4.29 14.73
CA LEU A 82 11.57 5.33 15.02
C LEU A 82 10.30 5.14 14.17
N LYS A 83 9.18 5.69 14.63
CA LYS A 83 7.88 5.62 13.92
C LYS A 83 8.00 5.92 12.42
N ALA A 84 8.66 7.02 12.07
CA ALA A 84 8.81 7.44 10.67
C ALA A 84 9.57 6.41 9.84
N ASP A 85 10.65 5.84 10.39
CA ASP A 85 11.46 4.84 9.71
C ASP A 85 10.77 3.49 9.60
N LEU A 86 10.01 3.08 10.63
CA LEU A 86 9.23 1.84 10.59
C LEU A 86 8.13 1.92 9.53
N VAL A 87 7.40 3.05 9.48
CA VAL A 87 6.36 3.29 8.46
C VAL A 87 6.96 3.35 7.07
N ALA A 88 8.10 4.03 6.89
CA ALA A 88 8.79 4.09 5.61
C ALA A 88 9.33 2.71 5.18
N ALA A 89 9.85 1.91 6.12
CA ALA A 89 10.30 0.55 5.86
C ALA A 89 9.16 -0.38 5.43
N MET A 90 7.99 -0.31 6.07
CA MET A 90 6.78 -1.03 5.64
C MET A 90 6.40 -0.66 4.20
N ALA A 91 6.33 0.63 3.89
CA ALA A 91 5.98 1.11 2.56
C ALA A 91 6.99 0.65 1.49
N GLU A 92 8.28 0.65 1.81
CA GLU A 92 9.31 0.19 0.88
C GLU A 92 9.28 -1.34 0.67
N LEU A 93 8.96 -2.12 1.70
CA LEU A 93 8.75 -3.57 1.56
C LEU A 93 7.55 -3.86 0.64
N GLN A 94 6.44 -3.15 0.81
CA GLN A 94 5.28 -3.23 -0.07
C GLN A 94 5.66 -2.86 -1.51
N ARG A 95 6.40 -1.76 -1.71
CA ARG A 95 6.85 -1.30 -3.04
C ARG A 95 7.76 -2.32 -3.74
N GLN A 96 8.56 -3.06 -2.99
CA GLN A 96 9.41 -4.13 -3.53
C GLN A 96 8.67 -5.45 -3.76
N GLY A 97 7.37 -5.54 -3.43
CA GLY A 97 6.58 -6.77 -3.53
C GLY A 97 6.85 -7.79 -2.42
N HIS A 98 7.56 -7.40 -1.36
CA HIS A 98 7.80 -8.25 -0.19
C HIS A 98 6.64 -8.15 0.81
N TRP A 99 5.44 -8.53 0.36
CA TRP A 99 4.20 -8.31 1.11
C TRP A 99 4.17 -9.06 2.46
N SER A 100 4.66 -10.30 2.51
CA SER A 100 4.75 -11.06 3.77
C SER A 100 5.70 -10.42 4.79
N LEU A 101 6.83 -9.86 4.34
CA LEU A 101 7.74 -9.11 5.21
C LEU A 101 7.13 -7.78 5.66
N ALA A 102 6.33 -7.13 4.80
CA ALA A 102 5.58 -5.94 5.18
C ALA A 102 4.55 -6.27 6.29
N LEU A 103 3.87 -7.43 6.21
CA LEU A 103 2.95 -7.87 7.26
C LEU A 103 3.69 -8.15 8.58
N ALA A 104 4.87 -8.76 8.52
CA ALA A 104 5.72 -8.95 9.70
C ALA A 104 6.14 -7.59 10.31
N ALA A 105 6.47 -6.60 9.48
CA ALA A 105 6.77 -5.25 9.92
C ALA A 105 5.54 -4.54 10.53
N LEU A 106 4.33 -4.78 10.02
CA LEU A 106 3.09 -4.31 10.64
C LEU A 106 2.88 -4.95 12.01
N HIS A 107 3.19 -6.23 12.18
CA HIS A 107 3.12 -6.89 13.48
C HIS A 107 4.07 -6.24 14.51
N VAL A 108 5.29 -5.88 14.09
CA VAL A 108 6.20 -5.08 14.93
C VAL A 108 5.58 -3.74 15.28
N ALA A 109 5.04 -3.02 14.29
CA ALA A 109 4.40 -1.72 14.51
C ALA A 109 3.22 -1.81 15.48
N ARG A 110 2.40 -2.87 15.43
CA ARG A 110 1.27 -3.09 16.34
C ARG A 110 1.69 -3.21 17.82
N GLY A 111 2.92 -3.61 18.09
CA GLY A 111 3.50 -3.66 19.44
C GLY A 111 4.05 -2.33 19.94
N GLU A 112 4.14 -1.31 19.09
CA GLU A 112 4.73 -0.02 19.44
C GLU A 112 3.75 0.89 20.21
N PRO A 113 4.21 1.67 21.21
CA PRO A 113 3.33 2.53 22.01
C PRO A 113 2.57 3.60 21.21
N TRP A 114 3.15 4.04 20.09
CA TRP A 114 2.59 5.07 19.23
C TRP A 114 1.57 4.53 18.22
N TYR A 115 1.39 3.21 18.14
CA TYR A 115 0.50 2.60 17.17
C TYR A 115 -0.97 2.86 17.48
N ARG A 116 -1.69 3.21 16.41
CA ARG A 116 -3.15 3.38 16.40
C ARG A 116 -3.66 2.77 15.09
N PRO A 117 -4.76 2.00 15.11
CA PRO A 117 -5.33 1.43 13.89
C PRO A 117 -5.76 2.54 12.93
N ASP A 118 -5.13 2.60 11.76
CA ASP A 118 -5.36 3.64 10.74
C ASP A 118 -5.89 3.00 9.44
N PRO A 119 -7.14 3.31 9.01
CA PRO A 119 -7.70 2.78 7.77
C PRO A 119 -6.79 3.00 6.54
N ALA A 120 -6.06 4.10 6.47
CA ALA A 120 -5.17 4.38 5.34
C ALA A 120 -3.98 3.42 5.29
N LEU A 121 -3.42 3.04 6.45
CA LEU A 121 -2.34 2.05 6.54
C LEU A 121 -2.84 0.68 6.08
N TYR A 122 -4.00 0.26 6.56
CA TYR A 122 -4.62 -1.00 6.15
C TYR A 122 -4.95 -1.00 4.65
N ALA A 123 -5.39 0.13 4.09
CA ALA A 123 -5.64 0.27 2.67
C ALA A 123 -4.37 0.05 1.82
N THR A 124 -3.16 0.41 2.30
CA THR A 124 -1.92 0.12 1.55
C THR A 124 -1.60 -1.37 1.53
N PHE A 125 -1.88 -2.10 2.61
CA PHE A 125 -1.72 -3.56 2.66
C PHE A 125 -2.68 -4.27 1.72
N VAL A 126 -3.94 -3.88 1.71
CA VAL A 126 -4.94 -4.41 0.76
C VAL A 126 -4.54 -4.06 -0.67
N SER A 127 -4.11 -2.82 -0.93
CA SER A 127 -3.73 -2.39 -2.27
C SER A 127 -2.47 -3.06 -2.79
N SER A 128 -1.54 -3.45 -1.90
CA SER A 128 -0.28 -4.11 -2.28
C SER A 128 -0.33 -5.64 -2.21
N SER A 129 -1.46 -6.23 -1.81
CA SER A 129 -1.58 -7.69 -1.75
C SER A 129 -1.43 -8.32 -3.14
N PRO A 130 -0.82 -9.52 -3.23
CA PRO A 130 -0.81 -10.30 -4.46
C PRO A 130 -2.23 -10.47 -5.02
N ALA A 131 -2.38 -10.29 -6.34
CA ALA A 131 -3.65 -10.55 -7.01
C ALA A 131 -3.82 -12.04 -7.28
N ASN A 132 -5.06 -12.55 -7.22
CA ASN A 132 -5.41 -13.93 -7.54
C ASN A 132 -4.65 -14.97 -6.71
N ASP A 133 -4.39 -14.65 -5.46
CA ASP A 133 -3.73 -15.51 -4.49
C ASP A 133 -4.68 -15.70 -3.30
N ASP A 134 -5.16 -16.93 -3.12
CA ASP A 134 -6.18 -17.25 -2.11
C ASP A 134 -5.65 -17.07 -0.69
N ASP A 135 -4.36 -17.40 -0.46
CA ASP A 135 -3.70 -17.23 0.84
C ASP A 135 -3.56 -15.75 1.18
N ALA A 136 -3.18 -14.91 0.21
CA ALA A 136 -3.16 -13.46 0.36
C ALA A 136 -4.56 -12.88 0.59
N GLY A 137 -5.58 -13.44 -0.08
CA GLY A 137 -6.98 -13.09 0.14
C GLY A 137 -7.43 -13.37 1.56
N ALA A 138 -7.15 -14.57 2.08
CA ALA A 138 -7.43 -14.95 3.46
C ALA A 138 -6.65 -14.09 4.46
N ALA A 139 -5.39 -13.79 4.18
CA ALA A 139 -4.58 -12.91 5.01
C ALA A 139 -5.10 -11.46 5.03
N VAL A 140 -5.68 -10.96 3.92
CA VAL A 140 -6.36 -9.65 3.90
C VAL A 140 -7.62 -9.67 4.76
N ASP A 141 -8.43 -10.74 4.70
CA ASP A 141 -9.63 -10.83 5.53
C ASP A 141 -9.28 -10.88 7.03
N ALA A 142 -8.28 -11.69 7.40
CA ALA A 142 -7.76 -11.77 8.77
C ALA A 142 -7.16 -10.42 9.23
N LEU A 143 -6.53 -9.68 8.31
CA LEU A 143 -6.01 -8.35 8.59
C LEU A 143 -7.14 -7.36 8.88
N VAL A 144 -8.24 -7.41 8.14
CA VAL A 144 -9.44 -6.60 8.42
C VAL A 144 -10.05 -6.97 9.77
N ASP A 145 -10.03 -8.24 10.15
CA ASP A 145 -10.55 -8.68 11.46
C ASP A 145 -9.73 -8.11 12.61
N ALA A 146 -8.41 -8.23 12.49
CA ALA A 146 -7.50 -7.61 13.44
C ALA A 146 -7.72 -6.09 13.54
N PHE A 147 -7.94 -5.40 12.41
CA PHE A 147 -8.24 -3.97 12.40
C PHE A 147 -9.51 -3.64 13.20
N LEU A 148 -10.60 -4.36 12.94
CA LEU A 148 -11.89 -4.14 13.59
C LEU A 148 -11.84 -4.48 15.09
N GLU A 149 -11.15 -5.55 15.47
CA GLU A 149 -10.93 -5.91 16.87
C GLU A 149 -10.10 -4.85 17.62
N GLU A 150 -9.04 -4.34 17.00
CA GLU A 150 -8.21 -3.28 17.58
C GLU A 150 -8.98 -1.97 17.73
N LYS A 151 -9.78 -1.60 16.72
CA LYS A 151 -10.68 -0.44 16.81
C LYS A 151 -11.69 -0.62 17.93
N ALA A 152 -12.35 -1.78 18.01
CA ALA A 152 -13.32 -2.06 19.07
C ALA A 152 -12.70 -2.01 20.47
N ARG A 153 -11.49 -2.58 20.66
CA ARG A 153 -10.74 -2.46 21.93
C ARG A 153 -10.35 -1.03 22.28
N GLY A 154 -10.11 -0.20 21.27
CA GLY A 154 -9.70 1.20 21.40
C GLY A 154 -10.84 2.20 21.59
N GLY A 155 -12.09 1.76 21.72
CA GLY A 155 -13.26 2.63 21.86
C GLY A 155 -14.21 2.63 20.65
N GLY A 156 -13.91 1.84 19.63
CA GLY A 156 -14.72 1.72 18.41
C GLY A 156 -14.43 2.80 17.38
N PHE A 157 -15.36 2.96 16.46
CA PHE A 157 -15.39 4.08 15.52
C PHE A 157 -16.18 5.22 16.14
N VAL A 158 -15.63 6.43 16.10
CA VAL A 158 -16.25 7.62 16.70
C VAL A 158 -16.40 8.69 15.62
N ASP A 159 -17.64 9.18 15.47
CA ASP A 159 -17.93 10.26 14.54
C ASP A 159 -17.16 11.54 14.90
N GLY A 160 -16.66 12.24 13.87
CA GLY A 160 -15.79 13.42 14.03
C GLY A 160 -14.32 13.15 14.41
N GLU A 161 -13.98 11.95 14.91
CA GLU A 161 -12.57 11.55 15.13
C GLU A 161 -11.98 10.76 13.96
N GLU A 162 -12.81 10.01 13.26
CA GLU A 162 -12.39 9.20 12.14
C GLU A 162 -12.27 10.02 10.85
N ASP A 163 -11.19 9.77 10.12
CA ASP A 163 -10.98 10.38 8.80
C ASP A 163 -11.75 9.59 7.74
N VAL A 164 -12.90 10.13 7.32
CA VAL A 164 -13.78 9.54 6.30
C VAL A 164 -13.02 9.23 5.01
N TYR A 165 -12.06 10.07 4.59
CA TYR A 165 -11.29 9.80 3.37
C TYR A 165 -10.42 8.55 3.51
N LYS A 166 -9.82 8.33 4.69
CA LYS A 166 -9.01 7.14 4.96
C LYS A 166 -9.89 5.89 5.02
N LEU A 167 -11.05 5.96 5.64
CA LEU A 167 -12.03 4.88 5.67
C LEU A 167 -12.49 4.51 4.24
N THR A 168 -12.86 5.51 3.45
CA THR A 168 -13.24 5.34 2.04
C THR A 168 -12.12 4.70 1.23
N ARG A 169 -10.87 5.08 1.49
CA ARG A 169 -9.71 4.47 0.82
C ARG A 169 -9.59 2.97 1.13
N LEU A 170 -9.84 2.55 2.37
CA LEU A 170 -9.85 1.14 2.75
C LEU A 170 -10.99 0.39 2.07
N LEU A 171 -12.22 0.91 2.14
CA LEU A 171 -13.40 0.32 1.49
C LEU A 171 -13.17 0.11 -0.01
N ARG A 172 -12.68 1.14 -0.70
CA ARG A 172 -12.34 1.06 -2.13
C ARG A 172 -11.27 0.01 -2.42
N ALA A 173 -10.22 -0.05 -1.60
CA ALA A 173 -9.17 -1.04 -1.79
C ALA A 173 -9.71 -2.48 -1.66
N LEU A 174 -10.56 -2.74 -0.67
CA LEU A 174 -11.18 -4.05 -0.46
C LEU A 174 -12.10 -4.43 -1.63
N VAL A 175 -12.95 -3.51 -2.07
CA VAL A 175 -13.83 -3.71 -3.23
C VAL A 175 -13.03 -3.94 -4.53
N ALA A 176 -11.90 -3.24 -4.71
CA ALA A 176 -11.03 -3.44 -5.87
C ALA A 176 -10.35 -4.81 -5.86
N ARG A 177 -10.03 -5.33 -4.67
CA ARG A 177 -9.45 -6.67 -4.46
C ARG A 177 -10.47 -7.80 -4.38
N GLY A 178 -11.75 -7.51 -4.64
CA GLY A 178 -12.82 -8.50 -4.59
C GLY A 178 -13.13 -9.00 -3.19
N ARG A 179 -12.67 -8.32 -2.13
CA ARG A 179 -12.93 -8.70 -0.74
C ARG A 179 -14.25 -8.10 -0.24
N GLY A 180 -15.35 -8.46 -0.91
CA GLY A 180 -16.68 -7.87 -0.66
C GLY A 180 -17.15 -8.05 0.78
N ARG A 181 -17.02 -9.27 1.33
CA ARG A 181 -17.38 -9.58 2.73
C ARG A 181 -16.57 -8.76 3.75
N ALA A 182 -15.26 -8.59 3.50
CA ALA A 182 -14.43 -7.75 4.35
C ALA A 182 -14.80 -6.26 4.24
N ALA A 183 -15.07 -5.76 3.03
CA ALA A 183 -15.55 -4.39 2.82
C ALA A 183 -16.87 -4.14 3.55
N TRP A 184 -17.81 -5.08 3.45
CA TRP A 184 -19.09 -5.01 4.15
C TRP A 184 -18.92 -4.91 5.67
N ARG A 185 -18.08 -5.75 6.28
CA ARG A 185 -17.84 -5.70 7.72
C ARG A 185 -17.26 -4.37 8.18
N VAL A 186 -16.36 -3.77 7.40
CA VAL A 186 -15.84 -2.42 7.69
C VAL A 186 -16.94 -1.38 7.59
N TYR A 187 -17.76 -1.41 6.54
CA TYR A 187 -18.89 -0.50 6.38
C TYR A 187 -19.92 -0.64 7.51
N GLU A 188 -20.32 -1.87 7.83
CA GLU A 188 -21.28 -2.17 8.89
C GLU A 188 -20.75 -1.71 10.26
N ALA A 189 -19.48 -1.99 10.57
CA ALA A 189 -18.89 -1.60 11.85
C ALA A 189 -18.71 -0.09 11.98
N ALA A 190 -18.26 0.59 10.92
CA ALA A 190 -17.89 1.99 10.96
C ALA A 190 -19.08 2.93 10.73
N VAL A 191 -19.86 2.69 9.67
CA VAL A 191 -20.97 3.58 9.27
C VAL A 191 -22.24 3.22 10.03
N ARG A 192 -22.68 1.95 9.97
CA ARG A 192 -23.97 1.56 10.55
C ARG A 192 -23.95 1.49 12.07
N LYS A 193 -22.94 0.83 12.65
CA LYS A 193 -22.82 0.64 14.10
C LYS A 193 -22.04 1.76 14.77
N GLY A 194 -20.99 2.25 14.11
CA GLY A 194 -20.16 3.35 14.59
C GLY A 194 -20.77 4.74 14.38
N GLY A 195 -21.79 4.85 13.51
CA GLY A 195 -22.49 6.11 13.27
C GLY A 195 -21.61 7.18 12.63
N ILE A 196 -20.53 6.81 11.92
CA ILE A 196 -19.71 7.78 11.19
C ILE A 196 -20.56 8.41 10.09
N ASP A 197 -20.62 9.74 10.07
CA ASP A 197 -21.22 10.50 8.98
C ASP A 197 -20.33 10.40 7.73
N VAL A 198 -20.87 9.81 6.67
CA VAL A 198 -20.15 9.59 5.40
C VAL A 198 -20.84 10.34 4.26
N ASP A 199 -20.07 10.64 3.23
CA ASP A 199 -20.61 11.30 2.03
C ASP A 199 -21.31 10.32 1.08
N GLU A 200 -22.06 10.89 0.13
CA GLU A 200 -22.71 10.16 -0.97
C GLU A 200 -21.75 9.20 -1.70
N TYR A 201 -20.47 9.57 -1.80
CA TYR A 201 -19.47 8.80 -2.52
C TYR A 201 -19.20 7.45 -1.84
N VAL A 202 -19.18 7.37 -0.51
CA VAL A 202 -19.03 6.10 0.21
C VAL A 202 -20.16 5.13 -0.12
N TYR A 203 -21.42 5.59 -0.06
CA TYR A 203 -22.57 4.77 -0.39
C TYR A 203 -22.51 4.26 -1.83
N ARG A 204 -22.18 5.13 -2.79
CA ARG A 204 -22.05 4.74 -4.21
C ARG A 204 -20.94 3.73 -4.43
N VAL A 205 -19.80 3.87 -3.76
CA VAL A 205 -18.69 2.90 -3.81
C VAL A 205 -19.15 1.54 -3.30
N MET A 206 -19.86 1.54 -2.17
CA MET A 206 -20.29 0.31 -1.50
C MET A 206 -21.43 -0.39 -2.25
N ALA A 207 -22.50 0.31 -2.64
CA ALA A 207 -23.62 -0.28 -3.37
C ALA A 207 -23.15 -0.94 -4.68
N ARG A 208 -22.44 -0.18 -5.53
CA ARG A 208 -21.89 -0.70 -6.80
C ARG A 208 -20.85 -1.79 -6.57
N GLY A 209 -20.06 -1.65 -5.51
CA GLY A 209 -19.05 -2.61 -5.12
C GLY A 209 -19.65 -3.96 -4.76
N MET A 210 -20.69 -3.95 -3.93
CA MET A 210 -21.37 -5.16 -3.45
C MET A 210 -22.12 -5.85 -4.59
N SER A 211 -22.92 -5.13 -5.41
CA SER A 211 -23.61 -5.73 -6.57
C SER A 211 -22.63 -6.36 -7.55
N ARG A 212 -21.52 -5.69 -7.86
CA ARG A 212 -20.49 -6.23 -8.78
C ARG A 212 -19.84 -7.51 -8.25
N LEU A 213 -19.81 -7.70 -6.93
CA LEU A 213 -19.24 -8.87 -6.27
C LEU A 213 -20.29 -9.94 -5.93
N GLY A 214 -21.55 -9.77 -6.38
CA GLY A 214 -22.65 -10.73 -6.14
C GLY A 214 -23.18 -10.71 -4.71
N LEU A 215 -23.00 -9.59 -4.00
CA LEU A 215 -23.50 -9.35 -2.65
C LEU A 215 -24.74 -8.44 -2.72
N ASP A 216 -25.79 -8.93 -3.37
CA ASP A 216 -26.96 -8.12 -3.72
C ASP A 216 -27.79 -7.72 -2.49
N GLU A 217 -27.83 -8.56 -1.46
CA GLU A 217 -28.50 -8.25 -0.19
C GLU A 217 -27.80 -7.08 0.51
N GLU A 218 -26.47 -7.13 0.62
CA GLU A 218 -25.68 -6.03 1.18
C GLU A 218 -25.78 -4.77 0.33
N ALA A 219 -25.80 -4.90 -1.01
CA ALA A 219 -25.98 -3.77 -1.91
C ALA A 219 -27.32 -3.05 -1.66
N ALA A 220 -28.41 -3.81 -1.53
CA ALA A 220 -29.74 -3.27 -1.25
C ALA A 220 -29.79 -2.54 0.11
N VAL A 221 -29.06 -3.02 1.11
CA VAL A 221 -28.94 -2.32 2.41
C VAL A 221 -28.21 -0.99 2.23
N VAL A 222 -27.11 -0.94 1.48
CA VAL A 222 -26.39 0.33 1.22
C VAL A 222 -27.26 1.31 0.44
N GLU A 223 -28.07 0.84 -0.51
CA GLU A 223 -29.00 1.69 -1.26
C GLU A 223 -30.10 2.27 -0.36
N ALA A 224 -30.59 1.50 0.61
CA ALA A 224 -31.52 2.00 1.61
C ALA A 224 -30.87 3.07 2.51
N ASP A 225 -29.63 2.84 2.95
CA ASP A 225 -28.86 3.80 3.75
C ASP A 225 -28.64 5.12 2.98
N LEU A 226 -28.33 5.02 1.67
CA LEU A 226 -28.21 6.18 0.79
C LEU A 226 -29.53 6.96 0.68
N ALA A 227 -30.65 6.27 0.52
CA ALA A 227 -31.96 6.92 0.41
C ALA A 227 -32.34 7.65 1.70
N GLU A 228 -32.02 7.07 2.87
CA GLU A 228 -32.21 7.71 4.17
C GLU A 228 -31.32 8.95 4.34
N TRP A 229 -30.05 8.86 3.94
CA TRP A 229 -29.12 9.98 3.94
C TRP A 229 -29.57 11.10 3.00
N GLU A 230 -29.99 10.78 1.78
CA GLU A 230 -30.50 11.75 0.80
C GLU A 230 -31.73 12.49 1.33
N ALA A 231 -32.67 11.78 1.98
CA ALA A 231 -33.84 12.38 2.60
C ALA A 231 -33.48 13.35 3.75
N THR A 232 -32.38 13.09 4.45
CA THR A 232 -31.90 13.92 5.56
C THR A 232 -31.13 15.16 5.08
N VAL A 233 -30.27 15.01 4.06
CA VAL A 233 -29.38 16.08 3.57
C VAL A 233 -30.05 16.95 2.50
N SER A 234 -30.95 16.39 1.70
CA SER A 234 -31.71 17.11 0.68
C SER A 234 -33.21 16.85 0.88
N PRO A 235 -33.89 17.69 1.68
CA PRO A 235 -35.34 17.62 1.78
C PRO A 235 -35.92 17.68 0.36
N PRO A 236 -36.88 16.81 0.01
CA PRO A 236 -37.58 16.89 -1.25
C PRO A 236 -37.95 18.33 -1.57
N ALA A 237 -37.75 18.79 -2.82
CA ALA A 237 -38.01 20.18 -3.19
C ALA A 237 -39.44 20.66 -2.83
N ARG A 238 -40.39 19.73 -2.67
CA ARG A 238 -41.75 19.98 -2.15
C ARG A 238 -41.75 20.49 -0.71
N ASP A 239 -40.93 19.93 0.16
CA ASP A 239 -40.87 20.27 1.59
C ASP A 239 -40.30 21.68 1.76
N VAL A 240 -39.28 22.02 0.96
CA VAL A 240 -38.73 23.39 0.89
C VAL A 240 -39.78 24.39 0.39
N LEU A 241 -40.54 24.04 -0.65
CA LEU A 241 -41.61 24.90 -1.18
C LEU A 241 -42.78 25.06 -0.20
N ASP A 242 -43.15 24.02 0.53
CA ASP A 242 -44.20 24.06 1.53
C ASP A 242 -43.76 24.84 2.77
N GLU A 243 -42.49 24.75 3.19
CA GLU A 243 -41.90 25.64 4.21
C GLU A 243 -41.89 27.10 3.75
N MET A 244 -41.45 27.38 2.52
CA MET A 244 -41.48 28.73 1.96
C MET A 244 -42.90 29.29 1.94
N ARG A 245 -43.87 28.49 1.48
CA ARG A 245 -45.29 28.87 1.43
C ARG A 245 -45.88 29.06 2.84
N ALA A 246 -45.46 28.27 3.83
CA ALA A 246 -45.86 28.46 5.23
C ALA A 246 -45.27 29.76 5.83
N ARG A 247 -44.02 30.08 5.48
CA ARG A 247 -43.33 31.32 5.90
C ARG A 247 -43.93 32.57 5.26
N ASP A 248 -44.39 32.47 4.02
CA ASP A 248 -45.11 33.55 3.33
C ASP A 248 -46.49 33.79 3.95
N LYS A 249 -47.21 32.72 4.31
CA LYS A 249 -48.50 32.81 5.03
C LYS A 249 -48.35 33.42 6.42
N SER A 250 -47.26 33.16 7.14
CA SER A 250 -47.02 33.76 8.46
C SER A 250 -46.61 35.23 8.36
N LYS A 251 -45.82 35.62 7.35
CA LYS A 251 -45.52 37.02 7.03
C LYS A 251 -46.77 37.83 6.67
N ALA A 252 -47.70 37.25 5.90
CA ALA A 252 -48.95 37.91 5.51
C ALA A 252 -49.92 38.10 6.69
N LYS A 253 -49.71 37.41 7.81
CA LYS A 253 -50.59 37.44 8.99
C LYS A 253 -50.06 38.33 10.12
N ALA A 254 -48.86 38.89 9.99
CA ALA A 254 -48.31 39.83 10.96
C ALA A 254 -49.00 41.20 10.81
N PRO A 255 -49.69 41.73 11.83
CA PRO A 255 -50.27 43.07 11.77
C PRO A 255 -49.13 44.10 11.71
N ALA A 256 -49.22 45.05 10.78
CA ALA A 256 -48.36 46.21 10.74
C ALA A 256 -48.66 47.07 11.98
N SER A 257 -47.79 46.99 12.99
CA SER A 257 -47.73 47.93 14.11
C SER A 257 -46.93 49.17 13.73
#